data_AF-A0A9X2GHV6-F1
#
_entry.id   AF-A0A9X2GHV6-F1
#
_cell.length_a   1.000
_cell.length_b   1.000
_cell.length_c   1.000
_cell.angle_alpha   90.00
_cell.angle_beta   90.00
_cell.angle_gamma   90.00
#
_symmetry.space_group_name_H-M   'P 1'
#
loop_
_entity.id
_entity.type
_entity.pdbx_description
1 polymer ?
#
loop_
_entity_poly.entity_id
_entity_poly.type
_entity_poly.pdbx_seq_one_letter_code
_entity_poly.pdbx_strand_id
1 'polypeptide(L)'
;MPGTDRVCLPAAERYRSAEHRLFHRDAGYLEGRRTRDDRMNRAVAGRTAFGKQVIAAQRAVAEFSALRRLGELECRCRTRVQIVGTEILHEFAGTPGGYAAPRLAQADEGPGAFLDRDARNVATWFAAKGVTDADPDALATLLREEAGLLP
;
A
#
# COMPACT_ATOMS: atom_id res chain seq x y z
N MET A 1 -7.72 21.42 -6.28
CA MET A 1 -6.45 20.85 -6.80
C MET A 1 -5.78 21.92 -7.63
N PRO A 2 -4.44 22.02 -7.69
CA PRO A 2 -3.80 23.08 -8.48
C PRO A 2 -4.28 23.04 -9.93
N GLY A 3 -4.89 24.13 -10.41
CA GLY A 3 -5.39 24.25 -11.77
C GLY A 3 -6.69 23.50 -12.11
N THR A 4 -7.46 23.00 -11.13
CA THR A 4 -8.78 22.37 -11.39
C THR A 4 -9.78 22.62 -10.26
N ASP A 5 -11.08 22.54 -10.55
CA ASP A 5 -12.16 22.66 -9.56
C ASP A 5 -12.33 21.46 -8.62
N ARG A 6 -11.50 20.42 -8.78
CA ARG A 6 -11.58 19.21 -7.94
C ARG A 6 -11.10 19.47 -6.52
N VAL A 7 -11.89 19.02 -5.55
CA VAL A 7 -11.57 18.98 -4.12
C VAL A 7 -11.51 17.53 -3.67
N CYS A 8 -10.56 17.19 -2.78
CA CYS A 8 -10.54 15.89 -2.12
C CYS A 8 -10.16 16.07 -0.65
N LEU A 9 -10.63 15.17 0.20
CA LEU A 9 -10.17 15.08 1.58
C LEU A 9 -8.86 14.27 1.61
N PRO A 10 -7.79 14.75 2.25
CA PRO A 10 -6.56 13.97 2.37
C PRO A 10 -6.55 13.09 3.62
N ALA A 11 -5.91 11.93 3.52
CA ALA A 11 -5.50 11.08 4.64
C ALA A 11 -3.98 11.19 4.81
N ALA A 12 -3.52 11.33 6.06
CA ALA A 12 -2.11 11.34 6.38
C ALA A 12 -1.71 10.02 7.05
N GLU A 13 -0.73 9.33 6.46
CA GLU A 13 -0.10 8.15 7.03
C GLU A 13 1.25 8.52 7.63
N ARG A 14 1.43 8.18 8.90
CA ARG A 14 2.66 8.41 9.67
C ARG A 14 3.19 7.09 10.20
N TYR A 15 4.39 6.70 9.78
CA TYR A 15 5.04 5.53 10.35
C TYR A 15 5.51 5.85 11.77
N ARG A 16 5.17 4.95 12.70
CA ARG A 16 5.64 5.05 14.08
C ARG A 16 7.16 4.94 14.12
N SER A 17 7.77 5.68 15.04
CA SER A 17 9.19 5.54 15.33
C SER A 17 9.48 4.10 15.77
N ALA A 18 10.73 3.68 15.59
CA ALA A 18 11.16 2.33 15.94
C ALA A 18 10.98 1.96 17.42
N GLU A 19 10.86 2.96 18.30
CA GLU A 19 10.61 2.85 19.74
C GLU A 19 9.13 2.56 20.05
N HIS A 20 8.21 2.96 19.18
CA HIS A 20 6.76 2.86 19.38
C HIS A 20 6.08 1.87 18.40
N ARG A 21 6.84 0.93 17.82
CA ARG A 21 6.29 -0.04 16.86
C ARG A 21 5.59 -1.20 17.60
N LEU A 22 4.46 -1.64 17.04
CA LEU A 22 3.70 -2.83 17.50
C LEU A 22 4.00 -4.10 16.67
N PHE A 23 4.79 -3.97 15.61
CA PHE A 23 5.08 -5.05 14.65
C PHE A 23 6.60 -5.30 14.52
N HIS A 24 7.01 -6.57 14.66
CA HIS A 24 8.42 -6.98 14.65
C HIS A 24 8.84 -7.82 13.42
N ARG A 25 7.91 -8.21 12.53
CA ARG A 25 8.20 -8.88 11.24
C ARG A 25 8.50 -7.84 10.14
N ASP A 26 9.64 -7.17 10.23
CA ASP A 26 10.13 -6.25 9.20
C ASP A 26 11.17 -6.86 8.25
N ALA A 27 11.72 -8.04 8.59
CA ALA A 27 12.81 -8.69 7.87
C ALA A 27 12.50 -8.98 6.38
N GLY A 28 11.34 -9.57 6.08
CA GLY A 28 10.96 -9.91 4.70
C GLY A 28 10.73 -8.70 3.79
N TYR A 29 10.44 -7.52 4.35
CA TYR A 29 10.29 -6.29 3.57
C TYR A 29 11.64 -5.63 3.21
N LEU A 30 12.72 -6.01 3.89
CA LEU A 30 14.08 -5.52 3.63
C LEU A 30 14.87 -6.44 2.70
N GLU A 31 14.43 -7.68 2.51
CA GLU A 31 15.03 -8.60 1.55
C GLU A 31 15.01 -7.97 0.14
N GLY A 32 16.19 -7.95 -0.49
CA GLY A 32 16.39 -7.35 -1.82
C GLY A 32 16.62 -5.83 -1.85
N ARG A 33 16.36 -5.08 -0.78
CA ARG A 33 16.54 -3.60 -0.76
C ARG A 33 17.90 -3.19 -0.20
N ARG A 34 18.97 -3.50 -0.93
CA ARG A 34 20.33 -3.09 -0.56
C ARG A 34 20.64 -1.71 -1.17
N THR A 35 21.17 -0.79 -0.36
CA THR A 35 21.78 0.44 -0.88
C THR A 35 23.22 0.18 -1.32
N ARG A 36 23.78 1.04 -2.17
CA ARG A 36 25.19 0.93 -2.60
C ARG A 36 26.20 1.31 -1.51
N ASP A 37 25.72 1.83 -0.37
CA ASP A 37 26.55 2.27 0.75
C ASP A 37 26.61 1.18 1.84
N ASP A 38 27.80 0.59 1.99
CA ASP A 38 28.07 -0.48 2.97
C ASP A 38 27.94 -0.04 4.43
N ARG A 39 28.14 1.25 4.74
CA ARG A 39 27.94 1.78 6.09
C ARG A 39 26.45 1.84 6.41
N MET A 40 25.62 2.28 5.47
CA MET A 40 24.16 2.23 5.63
C MET A 40 23.66 0.81 5.75
N ASN A 41 24.13 -0.10 4.89
CA ASN A 41 23.75 -1.52 4.94
C ASN A 41 24.07 -2.14 6.31
N ARG A 42 25.25 -1.86 6.87
CA ARG A 42 25.61 -2.33 8.22
C ARG A 42 24.75 -1.71 9.31
N ALA A 43 24.44 -0.42 9.22
CA ALA A 43 23.55 0.24 10.19
C ALA A 43 22.13 -0.37 10.18
N VAL A 44 21.60 -0.66 8.99
CA VAL A 44 20.31 -1.34 8.79
C VAL A 44 20.36 -2.76 9.35
N ALA A 45 21.39 -3.55 9.01
CA ALA A 45 21.57 -4.91 9.50
C ALA A 45 21.68 -4.96 11.04
N GLY A 46 22.43 -4.03 11.63
CA GLY A 46 22.56 -3.88 13.08
C GLY A 46 21.36 -3.22 13.76
N ARG A 47 20.32 -2.81 13.01
CA ARG A 47 19.14 -2.07 13.50
C ARG A 47 19.51 -0.90 14.44
N THR A 48 20.57 -0.18 14.12
CA THR A 48 20.98 1.01 14.89
C THR A 48 19.90 2.08 14.80
N ALA A 49 19.94 3.13 15.64
CA ALA A 49 18.98 4.23 15.55
C ALA A 49 18.93 4.85 14.13
N PHE A 50 20.10 5.08 13.53
CA PHE A 50 20.21 5.52 12.14
C PHE A 50 19.68 4.46 11.15
N GLY A 51 20.03 3.18 11.32
CA GLY A 51 19.51 2.10 10.47
C GLY A 51 17.99 1.99 10.49
N LYS A 52 17.37 2.20 11.67
CA LYS A 52 15.91 2.25 11.84
C LYS A 52 15.28 3.42 11.09
N GLN A 53 15.92 4.58 11.06
CA GLN A 53 15.47 5.73 10.26
C GLN A 53 15.56 5.43 8.76
N VAL A 54 16.64 4.80 8.31
CA VAL A 54 16.79 4.37 6.91
C VAL A 54 15.68 3.38 6.51
N ILE A 55 15.37 2.40 7.37
CA ILE A 55 14.27 1.44 7.14
C ILE A 55 12.92 2.17 7.00
N ALA A 56 12.62 3.12 7.90
CA ALA A 56 11.38 3.88 7.83
C ALA A 56 11.28 4.70 6.53
N ALA A 57 12.37 5.36 6.14
CA ALA A 57 12.43 6.11 4.88
C ALA A 57 12.23 5.20 3.65
N GLN A 58 12.88 4.02 3.62
CA GLN A 58 12.72 3.06 2.53
C GLN A 58 11.29 2.51 2.42
N ARG A 59 10.60 2.31 3.55
CA ARG A 59 9.19 1.92 3.56
C ARG A 59 8.32 3.02 2.97
N ALA A 60 8.46 4.26 3.45
CA ALA A 60 7.69 5.40 2.98
C ALA A 60 7.90 5.66 1.47
N VAL A 61 9.15 5.59 0.99
CA VAL A 61 9.46 5.75 -0.45
C VAL A 61 8.84 4.64 -1.29
N ALA A 62 8.85 3.39 -0.82
CA ALA A 62 8.27 2.28 -1.56
C ALA A 62 6.75 2.39 -1.65
N GLU A 63 6.09 2.76 -0.55
CA GLU A 63 4.65 2.98 -0.53
C GLU A 63 4.24 4.17 -1.41
N PHE A 64 4.93 5.30 -1.29
CA PHE A 64 4.74 6.45 -2.19
C PHE A 64 4.88 6.05 -3.66
N SER A 65 5.91 5.26 -3.99
CA SER A 65 6.15 4.80 -5.35
C SER A 65 5.02 3.88 -5.85
N ALA A 66 4.53 2.98 -5.00
CA ALA A 66 3.39 2.12 -5.30
C ALA A 66 2.10 2.94 -5.53
N LEU A 67 1.78 3.86 -4.61
CA LEU A 67 0.60 4.73 -4.71
C LEU A 67 0.66 5.66 -5.93
N ARG A 68 1.83 6.24 -6.24
CA ARG A 68 2.02 7.02 -7.47
C ARG A 68 1.74 6.17 -8.69
N ARG A 69 2.29 4.95 -8.72
CA ARG A 69 2.12 4.05 -9.85
C ARG A 69 0.64 3.72 -10.03
N LEU A 70 -0.06 3.35 -8.96
CA LEU A 70 -1.51 3.12 -8.99
C LEU A 70 -2.29 4.34 -9.54
N GLY A 71 -1.94 5.55 -9.08
CA GLY A 71 -2.55 6.79 -9.56
C GLY A 71 -2.33 7.07 -11.06
N GLU A 72 -1.18 6.72 -11.62
CA GLU A 72 -0.89 6.83 -13.06
C GLU A 72 -1.67 5.85 -13.93
N LEU A 73 -2.08 4.73 -13.33
CA LEU A 73 -2.67 3.60 -14.07
C LEU A 73 -4.19 3.68 -14.18
N GLU A 74 -4.78 4.79 -13.74
CA GLU A 74 -6.23 5.00 -13.68
C GLU A 74 -7.01 3.83 -13.06
N CYS A 75 -6.37 3.03 -12.18
CA CYS A 75 -7.12 2.16 -11.29
C CYS A 75 -8.14 3.03 -10.57
N ARG A 76 -9.34 2.52 -10.28
CA ARG A 76 -10.37 3.30 -9.57
C ARG A 76 -9.87 3.90 -8.25
N CYS A 77 -8.78 3.37 -7.71
CA CYS A 77 -7.88 4.03 -6.77
C CYS A 77 -7.06 5.19 -7.40
N ARG A 78 -7.71 6.23 -7.93
CA ARG A 78 -7.03 7.46 -8.39
C ARG A 78 -6.47 8.23 -7.19
N THR A 79 -5.43 7.71 -6.58
CA THR A 79 -4.87 8.29 -5.37
C THR A 79 -3.82 9.32 -5.77
N ARG A 80 -4.12 10.59 -5.54
CA ARG A 80 -3.08 11.64 -5.53
C ARG A 80 -2.27 11.47 -4.26
N VAL A 81 -0.95 11.47 -4.39
CA VAL A 81 -0.04 11.19 -3.26
C VAL A 81 1.11 12.21 -3.21
N GLN A 82 1.48 12.61 -1.99
CA GLN A 82 2.64 13.42 -1.65
C GLN A 82 3.42 12.74 -0.51
N ILE A 83 4.71 13.04 -0.39
CA ILE A 83 5.54 12.56 0.70
C ILE A 83 6.39 13.72 1.25
N VAL A 84 6.45 13.83 2.58
CA VAL A 84 7.34 14.75 3.30
C VAL A 84 8.07 13.97 4.37
N GLY A 85 9.38 13.78 4.20
CA GLY A 85 10.17 12.90 5.08
C GLY A 85 9.68 11.45 4.99
N THR A 86 8.98 10.98 6.02
CA THR A 86 8.34 9.65 6.06
C THR A 86 6.82 9.71 6.13
N GLU A 87 6.24 10.91 6.11
CA GLU A 87 4.79 11.09 6.14
C GLU A 87 4.24 11.06 4.71
N ILE A 88 3.22 10.24 4.47
CA ILE A 88 2.55 10.13 3.18
C ILE A 88 1.19 10.79 3.29
N LEU A 89 0.89 11.71 2.38
CA LEU A 89 -0.43 12.30 2.23
C LEU A 89 -1.06 11.73 0.97
N HIS A 90 -2.26 11.16 1.09
CA HIS A 90 -2.97 10.59 -0.04
C HIS A 90 -4.47 10.89 -0.01
N GLU A 91 -5.18 10.66 -1.11
CA GLU A 91 -6.64 10.84 -1.12
C GLU A 91 -7.33 9.91 -0.11
N PHE A 92 -8.26 10.46 0.68
CA PHE A 92 -9.00 9.74 1.70
C PHE A 92 -10.02 8.79 1.07
N ALA A 93 -9.92 7.50 1.41
CA ALA A 93 -10.89 6.48 1.01
C ALA A 93 -12.12 6.56 1.92
N GLY A 94 -13.10 7.36 1.52
CA GLY A 94 -14.32 7.55 2.29
C GLY A 94 -15.20 8.65 1.73
N THR A 95 -16.12 9.14 2.56
CA THR A 95 -17.02 10.22 2.16
C THR A 95 -16.36 11.58 2.32
N PRO A 96 -16.83 12.62 1.59
CA PRO A 96 -16.37 13.99 1.81
C PRO A 96 -16.58 14.51 3.23
N GLY A 97 -17.50 13.91 4.00
CA GLY A 97 -17.75 14.24 5.41
C GLY A 97 -16.74 13.64 6.40
N GLY A 98 -15.71 12.93 5.93
CA GLY A 98 -14.67 12.35 6.79
C GLY A 98 -15.00 10.96 7.34
N TYR A 99 -16.07 10.33 6.86
CA TYR A 99 -16.37 8.94 7.22
C TYR A 99 -15.54 7.99 6.34
N ALA A 100 -14.62 7.26 6.96
CA ALA A 100 -13.80 6.27 6.27
C ALA A 100 -14.69 5.18 5.67
N ALA A 101 -14.33 4.69 4.48
CA ALA A 101 -14.94 3.48 3.95
C ALA A 101 -14.77 2.34 4.98
N PRO A 102 -15.81 1.54 5.23
CA PRO A 102 -15.73 0.44 6.18
C PRO A 102 -14.68 -0.58 5.72
N ARG A 103 -14.12 -1.33 6.67
CA ARG A 103 -13.32 -2.49 6.31
C ARG A 103 -14.21 -3.48 5.58
N LEU A 104 -13.64 -4.26 4.67
CA LEU A 104 -14.40 -5.27 3.93
C LEU A 104 -15.15 -6.24 4.86
N ALA A 105 -14.55 -6.64 5.99
CA ALA A 105 -15.19 -7.48 7.01
C ALA A 105 -16.40 -6.84 7.72
N GLN A 106 -16.64 -5.54 7.50
CA GLN A 106 -17.76 -4.78 8.04
C GLN A 106 -18.77 -4.40 6.95
N ALA A 107 -18.60 -4.88 5.72
CA ALA A 107 -19.55 -4.64 4.64
C ALA A 107 -20.79 -5.53 4.83
N ASP A 108 -21.98 -4.93 4.79
CA ASP A 108 -23.24 -5.65 4.89
C ASP A 108 -23.55 -6.47 3.62
N GLU A 109 -23.02 -6.04 2.47
CA GLU A 109 -23.17 -6.71 1.18
C GLU A 109 -21.98 -7.65 0.91
N GLY A 110 -22.29 -8.85 0.38
CA GLY A 110 -21.38 -9.98 0.20
C GLY A 110 -19.92 -9.64 -0.10
N PRO A 111 -19.00 -9.73 0.90
CA PRO A 111 -17.62 -9.28 0.77
C PRO A 111 -16.83 -10.00 -0.34
N GLY A 112 -17.24 -11.22 -0.69
CA GLY A 112 -16.67 -11.96 -1.80
C GLY A 112 -16.80 -11.26 -3.15
N ALA A 113 -17.91 -10.56 -3.43
CA ALA A 113 -18.09 -9.86 -4.71
C ALA A 113 -17.09 -8.70 -4.87
N PHE A 114 -16.74 -8.01 -3.77
CA PHE A 114 -15.69 -6.99 -3.79
C PHE A 114 -14.31 -7.61 -4.03
N LEU A 115 -14.01 -8.76 -3.42
CA LEU A 115 -12.75 -9.48 -3.67
C LEU A 115 -12.63 -9.94 -5.12
N ASP A 116 -13.68 -10.50 -5.73
CA ASP A 116 -13.66 -10.94 -7.13
C ASP A 116 -13.43 -9.76 -8.08
N ARG A 117 -14.04 -8.62 -7.77
CA ARG A 117 -13.86 -7.40 -8.54
C ARG A 117 -12.42 -6.91 -8.44
N ASP A 118 -11.86 -6.89 -7.23
CA ASP A 118 -10.53 -6.34 -6.98
C ASP A 118 -9.44 -7.28 -7.52
N ALA A 119 -9.61 -8.60 -7.38
CA ALA A 119 -8.77 -9.60 -8.01
C ALA A 119 -8.72 -9.44 -9.53
N ARG A 120 -9.89 -9.26 -10.18
CA ARG A 120 -9.97 -8.97 -11.63
C ARG A 120 -9.22 -7.71 -12.01
N ASN A 121 -9.38 -6.62 -11.26
CA ASN A 121 -8.68 -5.37 -11.55
C ASN A 121 -7.16 -5.53 -11.44
N VAL A 122 -6.69 -6.18 -10.38
CA VAL A 122 -5.26 -6.38 -10.10
C VAL A 122 -4.62 -7.31 -11.13
N ALA A 123 -5.24 -8.47 -11.39
CA ALA A 123 -4.72 -9.45 -12.34
C ALA A 123 -4.70 -8.88 -13.78
N THR A 124 -5.78 -8.22 -14.21
CA THR A 124 -5.81 -7.53 -15.52
C THR A 124 -4.68 -6.52 -15.65
N TRP A 125 -4.39 -5.79 -14.56
CA TRP A 125 -3.32 -4.81 -14.55
C TRP A 125 -1.93 -5.47 -14.69
N PHE A 126 -1.65 -6.51 -13.91
CA PHE A 126 -0.37 -7.23 -13.99
C PHE A 126 -0.19 -7.92 -15.35
N ALA A 127 -1.26 -8.51 -15.90
CA ALA A 127 -1.26 -9.07 -17.25
C ALA A 127 -0.90 -8.01 -18.31
N ALA A 128 -1.48 -6.80 -18.22
CA ALA A 128 -1.13 -5.68 -19.10
C ALA A 128 0.32 -5.18 -18.94
N LYS A 129 1.04 -5.62 -17.91
CA LYS A 129 2.48 -5.34 -17.68
C LYS A 129 3.38 -6.53 -18.02
N GLY A 130 2.84 -7.58 -18.63
CA GLY A 130 3.61 -8.73 -19.11
C GLY A 130 3.74 -9.87 -18.08
N VAL A 131 3.01 -9.83 -16.97
CA VAL A 131 2.92 -10.97 -16.07
C VAL A 131 1.92 -11.97 -16.66
N THR A 132 2.43 -13.03 -17.28
CA THR A 132 1.62 -14.02 -18.00
C THR A 132 0.74 -14.86 -17.08
N ASP A 133 1.15 -15.03 -15.83
CA ASP A 133 0.48 -15.91 -14.87
C ASP A 133 -0.50 -15.15 -13.96
N ALA A 134 -0.85 -13.91 -14.32
CA ALA A 134 -1.78 -13.07 -13.59
C ALA A 134 -3.24 -13.53 -13.82
N ASP A 135 -3.65 -14.57 -13.10
CA ASP A 135 -5.01 -15.13 -13.16
C ASP A 135 -5.95 -14.46 -12.12
N PRO A 136 -7.02 -13.78 -12.56
CA PRO A 136 -7.98 -13.15 -11.66
C PRO A 136 -8.76 -14.14 -10.79
N ASP A 137 -9.07 -15.33 -11.28
CA ASP A 137 -9.91 -16.30 -10.58
C ASP A 137 -9.10 -17.04 -9.51
N ALA A 138 -7.84 -17.38 -9.83
CA ALA A 138 -6.91 -17.89 -8.83
C ALA A 138 -6.66 -16.87 -7.71
N LEU A 139 -6.47 -15.59 -8.05
CA LEU A 139 -6.29 -14.54 -7.05
C LEU A 139 -7.55 -14.32 -6.21
N ALA A 140 -8.74 -14.34 -6.81
CA ALA A 140 -10.00 -14.22 -6.08
C ALA A 140 -10.21 -15.38 -5.10
N THR A 141 -9.89 -16.61 -5.52
CA THR A 141 -9.96 -17.82 -4.69
C THR A 141 -9.04 -17.70 -3.48
N LEU A 142 -7.77 -17.35 -3.70
CA LEU A 142 -6.79 -17.13 -2.64
C LEU A 142 -7.26 -16.05 -1.64
N LEU A 143 -7.76 -14.92 -2.14
CA LEU A 143 -8.23 -13.83 -1.26
C LEU A 143 -9.45 -14.24 -0.43
N ARG A 144 -10.35 -15.05 -1.00
CA ARG A 144 -11.51 -15.59 -0.26
C ARG A 144 -11.09 -16.58 0.80
N GLU A 145 -10.13 -17.46 0.50
CA GLU A 145 -9.53 -18.39 1.46
C GLU A 145 -8.91 -17.65 2.63
N GLU A 146 -8.01 -16.70 2.36
CA GLU A 146 -7.34 -15.88 3.38
C GLU A 146 -8.32 -15.02 4.18
N ALA A 147 -9.44 -14.62 3.58
CA ALA A 147 -10.51 -13.89 4.26
C ALA A 147 -11.49 -14.80 5.04
N GLY A 148 -11.39 -16.12 4.92
CA GLY A 148 -12.34 -17.07 5.54
C GLY A 148 -13.74 -17.01 4.92
N LEU A 149 -13.83 -16.73 3.62
CA LEU A 149 -15.07 -16.51 2.84
C LEU A 149 -15.34 -17.60 1.79
N LEU A 150 -14.68 -18.77 1.88
CA LEU A 150 -15.11 -19.95 1.13
C LEU A 150 -16.51 -20.40 1.59
N PRO A 151 -17.31 -21.06 0.74
CA PRO A 151 -18.56 -21.69 1.15
C PRO A 151 -18.35 -22.72 2.27
#